data_AF-A0A8T1MH27-F1
#
_entry.id   AF-A0A8T1MH27-F1
#
_cell.length_a   1.000
_cell.length_b   1.000
_cell.length_c   1.000
_cell.angle_alpha   90.00
_cell.angle_beta   90.00
_cell.angle_gamma   90.00
#
_symmetry.space_group_name_H-M   'P 1'
#
loop_
_entity.id
_entity.type
_entity.pdbx_description
1 polymer ?
#
loop_
_entity_poly.entity_id
_entity_poly.type
_entity_poly.pdbx_seq_one_letter_code
_entity_poly.pdbx_strand_id
1 'polypeptide(L)'
;ASQMWHLRWNRTIDCTRRYISTSGPLHFRQKLAYKTRYHWLLDLQKSRQRARFPWIPREPPTAVNIDDQRIEFPEMQLDFIVPTDLNQCELKPYVDWRASTPKEEELTADKLFDKKYIPKIQNMYERGVDKSEIIKKVTS
;
A
#
# COMPACT_ATOMS: atom_id res chain seq x y z
N ALA A 1 -49.46 43.92 -30.96
CA ALA A 1 -49.90 42.52 -30.99
C ALA A 1 -48.71 41.67 -31.44
N SER A 2 -48.15 40.90 -30.50
CA SER A 2 -48.11 39.43 -30.52
C SER A 2 -47.00 38.84 -31.39
N GLN A 3 -45.95 38.30 -30.77
CA GLN A 3 -45.75 36.86 -30.52
C GLN A 3 -45.08 36.19 -31.73
N MET A 4 -44.22 35.19 -31.64
CA MET A 4 -43.55 34.49 -30.55
C MET A 4 -42.50 33.63 -31.26
N TRP A 5 -41.37 33.46 -30.59
CA TRP A 5 -40.38 32.45 -30.93
C TRP A 5 -40.99 31.05 -30.82
N HIS A 6 -40.82 30.21 -31.83
CA HIS A 6 -41.08 28.77 -31.72
C HIS A 6 -39.82 27.98 -31.99
N LEU A 7 -39.03 27.76 -30.93
CA LEU A 7 -38.13 26.63 -30.82
C LEU A 7 -38.98 25.38 -30.53
N ARG A 8 -39.05 24.49 -31.51
CA ARG A 8 -39.72 23.20 -31.41
C ARG A 8 -38.80 22.21 -30.69
N TRP A 9 -39.02 22.03 -29.39
CA TRP A 9 -38.52 20.87 -28.65
C TRP A 9 -39.66 19.92 -28.36
N ASN A 10 -39.88 18.94 -29.25
CA ASN A 10 -40.73 17.81 -28.96
C ASN A 10 -39.89 16.73 -28.25
N ARG A 11 -39.87 16.76 -26.92
CA ARG A 11 -39.64 15.57 -26.09
C ARG A 11 -40.80 15.43 -25.11
N THR A 12 -41.84 14.73 -25.55
CA THR A 12 -42.79 14.10 -24.63
C THR A 12 -42.01 13.05 -23.84
N ILE A 13 -41.73 13.35 -22.57
CA ILE A 13 -41.30 12.31 -21.61
C ILE A 13 -42.56 11.53 -21.28
N ASP A 14 -42.70 10.38 -21.93
CA ASP A 14 -43.75 9.43 -21.64
C ASP A 14 -43.49 8.83 -20.25
N CYS A 15 -44.20 9.35 -19.24
CA CYS A 15 -44.14 8.86 -17.87
C CYS A 15 -44.88 7.52 -17.79
N THR A 16 -44.22 6.45 -18.22
CA THR A 16 -44.67 5.09 -17.92
C THR A 16 -44.58 4.85 -16.41
N ARG A 17 -45.77 4.79 -15.81
CA ARG A 17 -46.07 4.40 -14.43
C ARG A 17 -45.17 3.23 -13.99
N ARG A 18 -44.21 3.47 -13.09
CA ARG A 18 -43.52 2.39 -12.37
C ARG A 18 -44.46 1.86 -11.29
N TYR A 19 -45.09 0.72 -11.55
CA TYR A 19 -45.72 -0.06 -10.48
C TYR A 19 -44.62 -0.63 -9.59
N ILE A 20 -44.66 -0.30 -8.29
CA ILE A 20 -43.81 -0.93 -7.29
C ILE A 20 -44.45 -2.28 -6.97
N SER A 21 -43.88 -3.37 -7.48
CA SER A 21 -44.26 -4.72 -7.06
C SER A 21 -43.73 -4.97 -5.64
N THR A 22 -44.63 -5.10 -4.67
CA THR A 22 -44.33 -5.53 -3.31
C THR A 22 -44.78 -6.98 -3.13
N SER A 23 -44.06 -7.94 -3.71
CA SER A 23 -44.34 -9.38 -3.50
C SER A 23 -43.11 -10.23 -3.15
N GLY A 24 -41.96 -9.62 -2.87
CA GLY A 24 -40.77 -10.32 -2.35
C GLY A 24 -40.45 -9.94 -0.90
N PRO A 25 -39.84 -10.83 -0.10
CA PRO A 25 -39.48 -10.53 1.28
C PRO A 25 -38.54 -9.32 1.34
N LEU A 26 -39.03 -8.24 1.94
CA LEU A 26 -38.38 -6.92 2.09
C LEU A 26 -37.18 -6.93 3.06
N HIS A 27 -36.47 -8.05 3.18
CA HIS A 27 -35.36 -8.21 4.14
C HIS A 27 -33.97 -8.28 3.51
N PHE A 28 -33.83 -8.14 2.18
CA PHE A 28 -32.52 -8.06 1.52
C PHE A 28 -32.18 -6.65 0.99
N ARG A 29 -32.50 -5.61 1.76
CA ARG A 29 -31.83 -4.32 1.61
C ARG A 29 -31.50 -3.79 2.99
N GLN A 30 -30.25 -4.00 3.42
CA GLN A 30 -29.68 -3.20 4.50
C GLN A 30 -29.82 -1.73 4.10
N LYS A 31 -30.74 -1.00 4.75
CA LYS A 31 -30.81 0.45 4.63
C LYS A 31 -29.60 1.03 5.36
N LEU A 32 -28.47 1.13 4.67
CA LEU A 32 -27.31 1.92 5.07
C LEU A 32 -27.61 3.42 4.89
N ALA A 33 -28.62 3.91 5.60
CA ALA A 33 -29.00 5.31 5.63
C ALA A 33 -29.37 5.59 7.08
N TYR A 34 -28.42 5.83 7.97
CA TYR A 34 -28.14 7.21 8.34
C TYR A 34 -26.70 7.44 8.86
N LYS A 35 -25.97 6.40 9.27
CA LYS A 35 -24.57 6.53 9.78
C LYS A 35 -23.51 6.57 8.68
N THR A 36 -23.82 6.07 7.49
CA THR A 36 -22.92 6.00 6.33
C THR A 36 -22.94 7.26 5.48
N ARG A 37 -23.84 8.23 5.72
CA ARG A 37 -24.12 9.32 4.77
C ARG A 37 -22.91 10.20 4.41
N TYR A 38 -21.97 10.34 5.34
CA TYR A 38 -20.74 11.09 5.12
C TYR A 38 -19.62 10.19 4.57
N HIS A 39 -19.49 8.98 5.11
CA HIS A 39 -18.48 8.01 4.66
C HIS A 39 -18.65 7.61 3.19
N TRP A 40 -19.87 7.37 2.70
CA TRP A 40 -20.06 7.03 1.28
C TRP A 40 -19.70 8.21 0.38
N LEU A 41 -19.97 9.45 0.81
CA LEU A 41 -19.64 10.64 0.03
C LEU A 41 -18.12 10.85 -0.02
N LEU A 42 -17.44 10.67 1.11
CA LEU A 42 -15.98 10.67 1.20
C LEU A 42 -15.36 9.53 0.39
N ASP A 43 -15.90 8.31 0.45
CA ASP A 43 -15.41 7.16 -0.29
C ASP A 43 -15.68 7.32 -1.80
N LEU A 44 -16.77 7.99 -2.17
CA LEU A 44 -17.10 8.34 -3.55
C LEU A 44 -16.25 9.51 -4.06
N GLN A 45 -15.87 10.45 -3.19
CA GLN A 45 -14.88 11.48 -3.49
C GLN A 45 -13.48 10.86 -3.67
N LYS A 46 -13.06 9.98 -2.75
CA LYS A 46 -11.81 9.21 -2.84
C LYS A 46 -11.81 8.32 -4.10
N SER A 47 -12.91 7.64 -4.43
CA SER A 47 -13.02 6.80 -5.63
C SER A 47 -13.01 7.62 -6.92
N ARG A 48 -13.72 8.77 -6.97
CA ARG A 48 -13.66 9.70 -8.10
C ARG A 48 -12.27 10.28 -8.31
N GLN A 49 -11.55 10.58 -7.22
CA GLN A 49 -10.14 10.96 -7.29
C GLN A 49 -9.25 9.79 -7.75
N ARG A 50 -9.53 8.54 -7.33
CA ARG A 50 -8.83 7.31 -7.77
C ARG A 50 -9.06 6.99 -9.24
N ALA A 51 -10.26 7.25 -9.76
CA ALA A 51 -10.67 6.93 -11.13
C ALA A 51 -10.12 7.87 -12.20
N ARG A 52 -9.50 9.00 -11.83
CA ARG A 52 -8.91 9.92 -12.82
C ARG A 52 -7.71 9.30 -13.54
N PHE A 53 -6.87 8.51 -12.84
CA PHE A 53 -5.71 7.81 -13.41
C PHE A 53 -5.48 6.46 -12.71
N PRO A 54 -6.29 5.43 -13.00
CA PRO A 54 -6.24 4.14 -12.32
C PRO A 54 -4.97 3.31 -12.57
N TRP A 55 -4.18 3.65 -13.59
CA TRP A 55 -2.96 2.92 -13.97
C TRP A 55 -1.66 3.52 -13.42
N ILE A 56 -1.72 4.68 -12.75
CA ILE A 56 -0.55 5.31 -12.14
C ILE A 56 -0.46 4.82 -10.69
N PRO A 57 0.61 4.09 -10.29
CA PRO A 57 0.86 3.76 -8.89
C PRO A 57 0.88 5.06 -8.07
N ARG A 58 0.07 5.15 -7.02
CA ARG A 58 0.03 6.36 -6.20
C ARG A 58 1.22 6.37 -5.24
N GLU A 59 2.10 7.32 -5.44
CA GLU A 59 3.11 7.68 -4.46
C GLU A 59 2.41 8.19 -3.18
N PRO A 60 2.94 7.88 -1.98
CA PRO A 60 2.44 8.46 -0.74
C PRO A 60 2.53 10.00 -0.81
N PRO A 61 1.58 10.74 -0.21
CA PRO A 61 1.60 12.20 -0.28
C PRO A 61 2.83 12.75 0.43
N THR A 62 3.68 13.46 -0.30
CA THR A 62 4.93 14.05 0.22
C THR A 62 4.81 15.53 0.59
N ALA A 63 3.64 16.12 0.37
CA ALA A 63 3.38 17.53 0.62
C ALA A 63 1.96 17.75 1.13
N VAL A 64 1.79 18.82 1.92
CA VAL A 64 0.48 19.28 2.43
C VAL A 64 0.29 20.74 2.04
N ASN A 65 -0.93 21.09 1.63
CA ASN A 65 -1.29 22.48 1.37
C ASN A 65 -1.86 23.10 2.65
N ILE A 66 -1.23 24.17 3.15
CA ILE A 66 -1.69 24.98 4.29
C ILE A 66 -1.83 26.42 3.78
N ASP A 67 -3.00 27.03 3.92
CA ASP A 67 -3.27 28.42 3.52
C ASP A 67 -2.83 28.77 2.08
N ASP A 68 -3.20 27.92 1.11
CA ASP A 68 -2.80 27.99 -0.30
C ASP A 68 -1.29 27.89 -0.57
N GLN A 69 -0.47 27.62 0.45
CA GLN A 69 0.94 27.32 0.35
C GLN A 69 1.20 25.81 0.40
N ARG A 70 1.94 25.29 -0.57
CA ARG A 70 2.38 23.88 -0.59
C ARG A 70 3.66 23.72 0.25
N ILE A 71 3.57 22.96 1.32
CA ILE A 71 4.69 22.61 2.20
C ILE A 71 5.12 21.18 1.89
N GLU A 72 6.38 20.98 1.53
CA GLU A 72 6.95 19.66 1.22
C GLU A 72 7.69 19.10 2.44
N PHE A 73 7.56 17.79 2.66
CA PHE A 73 8.23 17.07 3.74
C PHE A 73 9.34 16.19 3.14
N PRO A 74 10.61 16.60 3.20
CA PRO A 74 11.71 15.83 2.60
C PRO A 74 11.83 14.42 3.20
N GLU A 75 11.47 14.22 4.47
CA GLU A 75 11.49 12.91 5.14
C GLU A 75 10.43 11.94 4.59
N MET A 76 9.42 12.45 3.88
CA MET A 76 8.39 11.65 3.21
C MET A 76 8.75 11.35 1.75
N GLN A 77 9.88 11.86 1.25
CA GLN A 77 10.41 11.50 -0.08
C GLN A 77 11.11 10.15 0.00
N LEU A 78 10.97 9.36 -1.06
CA LEU A 78 11.67 8.09 -1.19
C LEU A 78 13.07 8.34 -1.73
N ASP A 79 14.09 8.00 -0.94
CA ASP A 79 15.48 8.07 -1.36
C ASP A 79 15.95 6.72 -1.92
N PHE A 80 16.47 6.74 -3.15
CA PHE A 80 17.14 5.59 -3.72
C PHE A 80 18.58 5.52 -3.20
N ILE A 81 18.83 4.58 -2.28
CA ILE A 81 20.17 4.30 -1.78
C ILE A 81 20.89 3.44 -2.81
N VAL A 82 21.67 4.09 -3.67
CA VAL A 82 22.55 3.43 -4.65
C VAL A 82 23.95 3.33 -4.05
N PRO A 83 24.60 2.15 -4.05
CA PRO A 83 26.00 2.03 -3.65
C PRO A 83 26.88 3.06 -4.40
N THR A 84 27.81 3.69 -3.70
CA THR A 84 28.64 4.78 -4.27
C THR A 84 29.47 4.30 -5.46
N ASP A 85 29.95 3.06 -5.40
CA ASP A 85 30.83 2.48 -6.40
C ASP A 85 30.33 1.10 -6.83
N LEU A 86 30.03 0.96 -8.12
CA LEU A 86 29.70 -0.31 -8.77
C LEU A 86 30.80 -0.80 -9.72
N ASN A 87 31.92 -0.06 -9.81
CA ASN A 87 33.00 -0.30 -10.77
C ASN A 87 33.72 -1.65 -10.54
N GLN A 88 33.66 -2.20 -9.33
CA GLN A 88 34.30 -3.47 -8.95
C GLN A 88 33.27 -4.57 -8.62
N CYS A 89 32.03 -4.43 -9.09
CA CYS A 89 31.01 -5.46 -8.85
C CYS A 89 31.25 -6.68 -9.75
N GLU A 90 31.70 -7.79 -9.15
CA GLU A 90 31.89 -9.08 -9.85
C GLU A 90 30.56 -9.79 -10.15
N LEU A 91 29.52 -9.49 -9.35
CA LEU A 91 28.22 -10.13 -9.44
C LEU A 91 27.46 -9.65 -10.68
N LYS A 92 27.05 -10.60 -11.53
CA LYS A 92 26.27 -10.35 -12.74
C LYS A 92 24.79 -10.69 -12.51
N PRO A 93 23.86 -10.08 -13.27
CA PRO A 93 22.43 -10.41 -13.19
C PRO A 93 22.11 -11.87 -13.55
N TYR A 94 22.96 -12.49 -14.36
CA TYR A 94 22.80 -13.86 -14.83
C TYR A 94 23.94 -14.74 -14.32
N VAL A 95 23.62 -16.00 -14.09
CA VAL A 95 24.54 -17.04 -13.64
C VAL A 95 24.89 -17.94 -14.84
N ASP A 96 26.13 -18.40 -14.89
CA ASP A 96 26.57 -19.35 -15.91
C ASP A 96 25.81 -20.68 -15.80
N TRP A 97 25.40 -21.24 -16.94
CA TRP A 97 24.68 -22.53 -17.00
C TRP A 97 25.50 -23.72 -16.46
N ARG A 98 26.81 -23.57 -16.37
CA ARG A 98 27.74 -24.57 -15.83
C ARG A 98 27.76 -24.59 -14.30
N ALA A 99 27.22 -23.58 -13.65
CA ALA A 99 27.19 -23.51 -12.20
C ALA A 99 26.27 -24.60 -11.64
N SER A 100 26.73 -25.31 -10.60
CA SER A 100 25.89 -26.25 -9.88
C SER A 100 24.86 -25.50 -9.05
N THR A 101 23.58 -25.85 -9.18
CA THR A 101 22.53 -25.31 -8.31
C THR A 101 22.71 -25.85 -6.89
N PRO A 102 23.04 -25.02 -5.89
CA PRO A 102 23.13 -25.49 -4.52
C PRO A 102 21.74 -25.89 -4.02
N LYS A 103 21.64 -27.01 -3.29
CA LYS A 103 20.43 -27.36 -2.56
C LYS A 103 20.43 -26.56 -1.25
N GLU A 104 19.80 -25.40 -1.26
CA GLU A 104 19.68 -24.56 -0.08
C GLU A 104 18.53 -25.05 0.80
N GLU A 105 18.83 -25.25 2.09
CA GLU A 105 17.81 -25.54 3.08
C GLU A 105 17.14 -24.25 3.54
N GLU A 106 15.89 -24.33 4.01
CA GLU A 106 15.18 -23.16 4.51
C GLU A 106 15.93 -22.48 5.67
N LEU A 107 15.99 -21.15 5.61
CA LEU A 107 16.62 -20.30 6.63
C LEU A 107 15.65 -20.13 7.82
N THR A 108 15.78 -21.01 8.80
CA THR A 108 15.05 -20.92 10.08
C THR A 108 15.75 -19.98 11.06
N ALA A 109 15.00 -19.39 12.00
CA ALA A 109 15.55 -18.58 13.08
C ALA A 109 16.65 -19.30 13.88
N ASP A 110 16.46 -20.60 14.16
CA ASP A 110 17.43 -21.42 14.88
C ASP A 110 18.76 -21.51 14.11
N LYS A 111 18.71 -21.80 12.80
CA LYS A 111 19.91 -21.86 11.95
C LYS A 111 20.65 -20.52 11.88
N LEU A 112 19.90 -19.42 11.81
CA LEU A 112 20.49 -18.08 11.83
C LEU A 112 21.14 -17.79 13.19
N PHE A 113 20.50 -18.22 14.28
CA PHE A 113 21.03 -18.07 15.62
C PHE A 113 22.32 -18.87 15.81
N ASP A 114 22.30 -20.13 15.41
CA ASP A 114 23.42 -21.05 15.49
C ASP A 114 24.61 -20.54 14.70
N LYS A 115 24.38 -20.06 13.47
CA LYS A 115 25.47 -19.57 12.61
C LYS A 115 26.10 -18.27 13.11
N LYS A 116 25.30 -17.35 13.67
CA LYS A 116 25.77 -15.99 14.01
C LYS A 116 26.17 -15.82 15.48
N TYR A 117 25.43 -16.42 16.41
CA TYR A 117 25.54 -16.14 17.84
C TYR A 117 26.21 -17.25 18.63
N ILE A 118 26.00 -18.53 18.31
CA ILE A 118 26.62 -19.63 19.07
C ILE A 118 28.15 -19.51 19.15
N PRO A 119 28.90 -19.27 18.06
CA PRO A 119 30.35 -19.14 18.14
C PRO A 119 30.78 -17.99 19.07
N LYS A 120 30.03 -16.89 19.09
CA LYS A 120 30.30 -15.75 19.98
C LYS A 120 30.01 -16.10 21.43
N ILE A 121 28.91 -16.79 21.70
CA ILE A 121 28.50 -17.21 23.04
C ILE A 121 29.52 -18.21 23.60
N GLN A 122 29.91 -19.22 22.82
CA GLN A 122 30.93 -20.20 23.21
C GLN A 122 32.26 -19.53 23.54
N ASN A 123 32.74 -18.64 22.67
CA ASN A 123 33.97 -17.88 22.92
C ASN A 123 33.91 -17.03 24.20
N MET A 124 32.75 -16.43 24.54
CA MET A 124 32.60 -15.67 25.79
C MET A 124 32.52 -16.58 27.01
N TYR A 125 31.86 -17.74 26.86
CA TYR A 125 31.74 -18.74 27.91
C TYR A 125 33.11 -19.36 28.27
N GLU A 126 33.92 -19.71 27.27
CA GLU A 126 35.30 -20.20 27.46
C GLU A 126 36.21 -19.17 28.15
N ARG A 127 35.94 -17.87 27.94
CA ARG A 127 36.63 -16.78 28.63
C ARG A 127 36.16 -16.55 30.06
N GLY A 128 35.18 -17.33 30.54
CA GLY A 128 34.66 -17.23 31.91
C GLY A 128 33.74 -16.02 32.13
N VAL A 129 33.11 -15.48 31.08
CA VAL A 129 32.18 -14.35 31.22
C VAL A 129 30.84 -14.85 31.78
N ASP A 130 30.30 -14.11 32.75
CA ASP A 130 29.03 -14.45 33.38
C ASP A 130 27.84 -14.41 32.40
N LYS A 131 26.89 -15.32 32.61
CA LYS A 131 25.72 -15.50 31.74
C LYS A 131 24.90 -14.22 31.53
N SER A 132 24.76 -13.39 32.57
CA SER A 132 24.03 -12.13 32.51
C SER A 132 24.71 -11.11 31.60
N GLU A 133 26.04 -11.09 31.55
CA GLU A 133 26.83 -10.20 30.70
C GLU A 133 26.83 -10.66 29.26
N ILE A 134 26.86 -11.98 29.01
CA ILE A 134 26.75 -12.56 27.67
C ILE A 134 25.42 -12.14 27.03
N ILE A 135 24.31 -12.27 27.77
CA ILE A 135 22.98 -11.92 27.24
C ILE A 135 22.94 -10.43 26.86
N LYS A 136 23.40 -9.52 27.73
CA LYS A 136 23.45 -8.08 27.44
C LYS A 136 24.24 -7.75 26.17
N LYS A 137 25.40 -8.41 25.98
CA LYS A 137 26.27 -8.21 24.81
C LYS A 137 25.72 -8.81 23.52
N VAL A 138 24.88 -9.85 23.60
CA VAL A 138 24.27 -10.48 22.42
C VAL A 138 23.04 -9.70 21.95
N THR A 139 22.32 -9.05 22.87
CA THR A 139 21.10 -8.28 22.58
C THR A 139 21.37 -6.83 22.14
N SER A 140 22.58 -6.31 22.39
CA SER A 140 23.01 -4.96 21.99
C SER A 140 23.58 -4.97 20.58
#